data_AF-A0A813U0E5-F1
#
_entry.id   AF-A0A813U0E5-F1
#
_cell.length_a   1.000
_cell.length_b   1.000
_cell.length_c   1.000
_cell.angle_alpha   90.00
_cell.angle_beta   90.00
_cell.angle_gamma   90.00
#
_symmetry.space_group_name_H-M   'P 1'
#
loop_
_entity.id
_entity.type
_entity.pdbx_description
1 polymer ?
#
loop_
_entity_poly.entity_id
_entity_poly.type
_entity_poly.pdbx_seq_one_letter_code
_entity_poly.pdbx_strand_id
1 'polypeptide(L)' 'MEVTKDEFNIPSVIIDPKSRIQYAKGKFLGKGGFARCYELVDLSSGLSFAGKVVPKSMLVKPHQHDSRSNNSSESIT' A
#
# COMPACT_ATOMS: atom_id res chain seq x y z
N MET A 1 6.15 21.79 -8.44
CA MET A 1 6.26 20.33 -8.31
C MET A 1 5.44 19.93 -7.10
N GLU A 2 4.27 19.32 -7.30
CA GLU A 2 3.46 18.81 -6.19
C GLU A 2 4.20 17.65 -5.53
N VAL A 3 4.67 17.87 -4.32
CA VAL A 3 5.20 16.81 -3.46
C VAL A 3 3.99 16.02 -2.96
N THR A 4 3.64 14.93 -3.64
CA THR A 4 2.56 14.05 -3.17
C THR A 4 2.94 13.49 -1.80
N LYS A 5 2.14 13.82 -0.79
CA LYS A 5 2.44 13.75 0.65
C LYS A 5 2.59 12.33 1.25
N ASP A 6 2.76 11.30 0.42
CA ASP A 6 2.70 9.88 0.80
C ASP A 6 3.87 9.03 0.27
N GLU A 7 5.02 9.63 -0.06
CA GLU A 7 6.16 8.87 -0.55
C GLU A 7 6.93 8.20 0.61
N PHE A 8 6.45 7.03 1.03
CA PHE A 8 7.21 6.17 1.94
C PHE A 8 8.42 5.61 1.18
N ASN A 9 9.60 5.66 1.80
CA ASN A 9 10.82 5.13 1.20
C ASN A 9 10.76 3.60 1.14
N ILE A 10 10.58 3.06 -0.07
CA ILE A 10 10.57 1.61 -0.31
C ILE A 10 11.96 1.21 -0.80
N PRO A 11 12.61 0.23 -0.16
CA PRO A 11 13.96 -0.19 -0.53
C PRO A 11 14.03 -0.68 -1.98
N SER A 12 15.20 -0.58 -2.60
CA SER A 12 15.45 -1.09 -3.94
C SER A 12 15.45 -2.61 -4.01
N VAL A 13 15.76 -3.30 -2.90
CA VAL A 13 15.73 -4.75 -2.78
C VAL A 13 14.81 -5.14 -1.63
N ILE A 14 13.88 -6.06 -1.90
CA ILE A 14 12.92 -6.59 -0.94
C ILE A 14 13.25 -8.07 -0.73
N ILE A 15 13.42 -8.47 0.52
CA ILE A 15 13.79 -9.84 0.90
C ILE A 15 12.60 -10.50 1.57
N ASP A 16 12.15 -11.63 1.05
CA ASP A 16 11.22 -12.51 1.76
C ASP A 16 12.02 -13.53 2.59
N PRO A 17 12.06 -13.40 3.94
CA PRO A 17 12.85 -14.30 4.77
C PRO A 17 12.31 -15.74 4.79
N LYS A 18 11.05 -15.98 4.42
CA LYS A 18 10.45 -17.33 4.44
C LYS A 18 10.89 -18.14 3.23
N SER A 19 10.74 -17.56 2.03
CA SER A 19 11.15 -18.20 0.79
C SER A 19 12.65 -18.02 0.48
N ARG A 20 13.32 -17.08 1.16
CA ARG A 20 14.69 -16.61 0.88
C ARG A 20 14.86 -16.01 -0.52
N ILE A 21 13.78 -15.53 -1.12
CA ILE A 21 13.80 -14.86 -2.42
C ILE A 21 14.08 -13.37 -2.22
N GLN A 22 14.87 -12.82 -3.13
CA GLN A 22 15.17 -11.39 -3.20
C GLN A 22 14.54 -10.80 -4.46
N TYR A 23 13.84 -9.69 -4.32
CA TYR A 23 13.18 -8.99 -5.41
C TYR A 23 13.79 -7.59 -5.57
N ALA A 24 14.24 -7.26 -6.77
CA ALA A 24 14.53 -5.87 -7.13
C ALA A 24 13.24 -5.12 -7.41
N LYS A 25 13.07 -3.96 -6.79
CA LYS A 25 11.97 -3.03 -7.06
C LYS A 25 12.25 -2.25 -8.35
N GLY A 26 11.42 -2.46 -9.35
CA GLY A 26 11.41 -1.74 -10.62
C GLY A 26 10.49 -0.51 -10.60
N LYS A 27 9.91 -0.24 -11.77
CA LYS A 27 9.10 0.97 -12.02
C LYS A 27 7.80 0.99 -11.20
N PHE A 28 7.30 2.19 -10.95
CA PHE A 28 5.98 2.39 -10.37
C PHE A 28 4.90 2.06 -11.42
N LEU A 29 3.92 1.24 -11.02
CA LEU A 29 2.82 0.80 -11.89
C LEU A 29 1.54 1.61 -11.62
N GLY A 30 1.31 2.08 -10.39
CA GLY A 30 0.13 2.87 -10.06
C GLY A 30 -0.26 2.85 -8.58
N LYS A 31 -1.24 3.68 -8.21
CA LYS A 31 -1.83 3.76 -6.86
C LYS A 31 -3.22 3.14 -6.86
N GLY A 32 -3.55 2.37 -5.83
CA GLY A 32 -4.88 1.80 -5.63
C GLY A 32 -5.25 1.73 -4.14
N GLY A 33 -6.24 2.53 -3.73
CA GLY A 33 -6.58 2.71 -2.31
C GLY A 33 -5.37 3.18 -1.49
N PHE A 34 -5.05 2.44 -0.42
CA PHE A 34 -3.87 2.69 0.44
C PHE A 34 -2.56 2.12 -0.10
N ALA A 35 -2.60 1.42 -1.24
CA ALA A 35 -1.46 0.68 -1.76
C ALA A 35 -0.80 1.38 -2.96
N ARG A 36 0.49 1.11 -3.12
CA ARG A 36 1.29 1.46 -4.30
C ARG A 36 1.78 0.17 -4.96
N CYS A 37 1.60 0.07 -6.27
CA CYS A 37 2.03 -1.08 -7.05
C CYS A 37 3.34 -0.76 -7.77
N TYR A 38 4.31 -1.67 -7.69
CA TYR A 38 5.60 -1.59 -8.36
C TYR A 38 5.86 -2.88 -9.13
N GLU A 39 6.69 -2.82 -10.15
CA GLU A 39 7.30 -4.00 -10.73
C GLU A 39 8.30 -4.59 -9.71
N LEU A 40 8.28 -5.91 -9.52
CA LEU A 40 9.24 -6.65 -8.71
C LEU A 40 9.88 -7.73 -9.58
N VAL A 41 11.21 -7.78 -9.62
CA VAL A 41 11.94 -8.78 -10.38
C VAL A 41 12.65 -9.71 -9.40
N ASP A 42 12.31 -11.00 -9.42
CA ASP A 42 13.05 -12.01 -8.67
C ASP A 42 14.49 -12.06 -9.19
N LEU A 43 15.46 -11.78 -8.32
CA LEU A 43 16.87 -11.71 -8.69
C LEU A 43 17.48 -13.08 -9.04
N SER A 44 16.83 -14.18 -8.68
CA SER A 44 17.29 -15.53 -8.98
C SER A 44 16.75 -16.05 -10.32
N SER A 45 15.47 -15.83 -10.60
CA SER A 45 14.79 -16.36 -11.78
C SER A 45 14.66 -15.35 -12.92
N GLY A 46 14.81 -14.05 -12.63
CA GLY A 46 14.55 -12.96 -13.58
C GLY A 46 13.07 -12.73 -13.88
N LEU A 47 12.17 -13.44 -13.20
CA LEU A 47 10.73 -13.30 -13.41
C LEU A 47 10.21 -11.98 -12.82
N SER A 48 9.42 -11.25 -13.61
CA SER A 48 8.77 -10.00 -13.20
C SER A 48 7.36 -10.25 -12.64
N PHE A 49 7.03 -9.51 -11.58
CA PHE A 49 5.76 -9.55 -10.86
C PHE A 49 5.23 -8.15 -10.59
N ALA A 50 3.93 -8.03 -10.30
CA ALA A 50 3.35 -6.81 -9.74
C ALA A 50 3.33 -6.89 -8.20
N GLY A 51 4.14 -6.09 -7.53
CA GLY A 51 4.21 -6.00 -6.07
C GLY A 51 3.32 -4.90 -5.52
N LYS A 52 2.36 -5.27 -4.67
CA LYS A 52 1.50 -4.33 -3.93
C LYS A 52 2.15 -4.00 -2.58
N VAL A 53 2.60 -2.76 -2.39
CA VAL A 53 3.21 -2.28 -1.15
C VAL A 53 2.19 -1.46 -0.36
N VAL A 54 1.99 -1.81 0.91
CA VAL A 54 1.10 -1.10 1.84
C VAL A 54 1.87 -0.74 3.11
N PRO A 55 1.96 0.55 3.49
CA PRO A 55 2.57 0.96 4.75
C PRO A 55 1.82 0.35 5.95
N LYS A 56 2.55 -0.23 6.90
CA LYS A 56 1.92 -0.79 8.13
C LYS A 56 1.13 0.26 8.91
N SER A 57 1.59 1.52 8.90
CA SER A 57 0.90 2.65 9.52
C SER A 57 -0.52 2.88 8.98
N MET A 58 -0.80 2.51 7.73
CA MET A 58 -2.12 2.62 7.12
C MET A 58 -3.00 1.37 7.35
N LEU A 59 -2.43 0.26 7.82
CA LEU A 59 -3.17 -0.97 8.15
C LEU A 59 -3.71 -0.93 9.57
N VAL A 60 -2.97 -0.30 10.49
CA VAL A 60 -3.40 -0.14 11.88
C VAL A 60 -4.36 1.05 11.92
N LYS A 61 -5.66 0.80 11.80
CA LYS A 61 -6.67 1.79 12.18
C LYS A 61 -6.45 2.12 13.66
N PRO A 62 -6.09 3.36 14.06
CA PRO A 62 -6.36 3.75 15.43
C PRO A 62 -7.87 3.58 15.62
N HIS A 63 -8.27 2.81 16.61
CA HIS A 63 -9.66 2.66 17.01
C HIS A 63 -10.15 4.01 17.56
N GLN A 64 -10.41 4.98 16.69
CA GLN A 64 -11.15 6.18 17.05
C GLN A 64 -12.10 6.57 15.93
N HIS A 65 -13.35 6.66 16.37
CA HIS A 65 -14.57 7.06 15.70
C HIS A 65 -15.15 6.10 14.65
N ASP A 66 -15.92 5.16 15.20
CA ASP A 66 -17.26 4.85 14.73
C ASP A 66 -17.83 5.95 13.82
N SER A 67 -17.94 5.69 12.52
CA SER A 67 -18.86 6.42 11.66
C SER A 67 -20.09 5.56 11.47
N ARG A 68 -20.78 5.23 12.57
CA ARG A 68 -22.23 5.12 12.57
C ARG A 68 -22.75 6.48 12.15
N SER A 69 -23.19 6.60 10.91
CA SER A 69 -24.10 7.67 10.51
C SER A 69 -25.46 7.43 11.17
N ASN A 70 -25.54 7.70 12.48
CA ASN A 70 -26.80 7.93 13.18
C ASN A 70 -27.03 9.44 13.18
N ASN A 71 -27.77 9.96 12.20
CA ASN A 71 -28.55 11.17 12.40
C ASN A 71 -30.02 10.77 12.33
N SER A 72 -30.61 10.69 13.51
CA SER A 72 -32.05 10.68 13.74
C SER A 72 -32.64 12.06 13.44
N SER A 73 -33.77 12.04 12.74
CA SER A 73 -34.93 12.93 12.89
C SER A 73 -34.84 14.37 12.38
N GLU A 74 -35.52 14.63 11.26
CA GLU A 74 -36.55 15.70 11.21
C GLU A 74 -37.79 15.17 10.49
N SER A 75 -38.92 15.22 11.20
CA SER A 75 -40.28 14.99 10.70
C SER A 75 -40.71 16.15 9.82
N ILE A 76 -41.30 15.91 8.65
CA ILE A 76 -42.34 16.80 8.09
C ILE A 76 -43.41 15.93 7.42
N THR A 77 -44.63 16.13 7.93
CA THR A 77 -46.00 15.77 7.52
C THR A 77 -46.23 14.92 6.27
#